data_AF-A0A3M2M0W4-F1
#
_entry.id   AF-A0A3M2M0W4-F1
#
_cell.length_a   1.000
_cell.length_b   1.000
_cell.length_c   1.000
_cell.angle_alpha   90.00
_cell.angle_beta   90.00
_cell.angle_gamma   90.00
#
_symmetry.space_group_name_H-M   'P 1'
#
loop_
_entity.id
_entity.type
_entity.pdbx_description
1 polymer ?
#
loop_
_entity_poly.entity_id
_entity_poly.type
_entity_poly.pdbx_seq_one_letter_code
_entity_poly.pdbx_strand_id
1 'polypeptide(L)'
;MDMDRDPTPGDPDEVRELADQLQEFADDVGEALGTIRGMAGERAMLDWAGLSADAFRREFDDVPGNLTKLEDSYSLCAQALHAYWPRLQTAQGMADRALDRAINAQADLASAQSALGGATDWLGRAADREGVGESVRREYRPWDSITFYENGQQVSVPEPTSWPRPRS
;
A
#
# COMPACT_ATOMS: atom_id res chain seq x y z
N MET A 1 -8.42 -16.09 -4.57
CA MET A 1 -7.35 -15.35 -3.86
C MET A 1 -6.51 -14.68 -4.93
N ASP A 2 -6.61 -13.36 -5.03
CA ASP A 2 -5.91 -12.56 -6.04
C ASP A 2 -4.68 -11.94 -5.35
N MET A 3 -3.59 -12.71 -5.26
CA MET A 3 -2.34 -12.31 -4.60
C MET A 3 -1.41 -11.48 -5.49
N ASP A 4 -1.72 -11.36 -6.79
CA ASP A 4 -0.79 -10.79 -7.78
C ASP A 4 -0.77 -9.25 -7.80
N ARG A 5 -1.56 -8.58 -6.95
CA ARG A 5 -1.74 -7.11 -6.96
C ARG A 5 -1.58 -6.40 -5.63
N ASP A 6 -1.52 -7.11 -4.51
CA ASP A 6 -1.36 -6.49 -3.19
C ASP A 6 0.13 -6.48 -2.79
N PRO A 7 0.78 -5.30 -2.68
CA PRO A 7 2.18 -5.20 -2.26
C PRO A 7 2.43 -5.68 -0.82
N THR A 8 1.40 -5.93 -0.02
CA THR A 8 1.49 -6.35 1.38
C THR A 8 0.37 -7.34 1.75
N PRO A 9 0.43 -8.59 1.25
CA PRO A 9 -0.63 -9.56 1.46
C PRO A 9 -0.79 -9.98 2.93
N GLY A 10 -2.03 -10.21 3.36
CA GLY A 10 -2.41 -10.70 4.69
C GLY A 10 -3.46 -9.84 5.37
N ASP A 11 -4.06 -10.33 6.47
CA ASP A 11 -5.00 -9.58 7.28
C ASP A 11 -4.47 -9.41 8.72
N PRO A 12 -4.06 -8.19 9.14
CA PRO A 12 -3.60 -7.93 10.51
C PRO A 12 -4.65 -8.26 11.57
N ASP A 13 -5.93 -8.13 11.27
CA ASP A 13 -7.01 -8.44 12.21
C ASP A 13 -7.13 -9.95 12.40
N GLU A 14 -7.02 -10.76 11.35
CA GLU A 14 -6.95 -12.23 11.46
C GLU A 14 -5.72 -12.67 12.27
N VAL A 15 -4.56 -12.04 12.06
CA VAL A 15 -3.34 -12.34 12.82
C VAL A 15 -3.50 -11.98 14.31
N ARG A 16 -4.13 -10.84 14.60
CA ARG A 16 -4.43 -10.44 15.98
C ARG A 16 -5.40 -11.41 16.63
N GLU A 17 -6.47 -11.79 15.95
CA GLU A 17 -7.46 -12.74 16.46
C GLU A 17 -6.83 -14.10 16.75
N LEU A 18 -5.95 -14.59 15.87
CA LEU A 18 -5.18 -15.79 16.13
C LEU A 18 -4.26 -15.65 17.36
N ALA A 19 -3.61 -14.49 17.52
CA ALA A 19 -2.77 -14.24 18.69
C ALA A 19 -3.58 -14.29 19.99
N ASP A 20 -4.76 -13.64 20.01
CA ASP A 20 -5.69 -13.64 21.15
C ASP A 20 -6.14 -15.07 21.48
N GLN A 21 -6.54 -15.87 20.48
CA GLN A 21 -6.97 -17.26 20.67
C GLN A 21 -5.85 -18.15 21.23
N LEU A 22 -4.60 -17.97 20.78
CA LEU A 22 -3.46 -18.73 21.29
C LEU A 22 -3.09 -18.32 22.72
N GLN A 23 -3.25 -17.04 23.07
CA GLN A 23 -3.02 -16.57 24.43
C GLN A 23 -4.09 -17.11 25.38
N GLU A 24 -5.37 -17.04 25.02
CA GLU A 24 -6.48 -17.60 25.79
C GLU A 24 -6.26 -19.10 26.03
N PHE A 25 -5.89 -19.83 24.99
CA PHE A 25 -5.57 -21.25 25.14
C PHE A 25 -4.39 -21.51 26.08
N ALA A 26 -3.33 -20.68 26.04
CA ALA A 26 -2.21 -20.82 26.96
C ALA A 26 -2.62 -20.53 28.41
N ASP A 27 -3.46 -19.51 28.62
CA ASP A 27 -3.99 -19.14 29.93
C ASP A 27 -4.88 -20.26 30.52
N ASP A 28 -5.75 -20.87 29.70
CA ASP A 28 -6.58 -22.03 30.08
C ASP A 28 -5.73 -23.23 30.52
N VAL A 29 -4.64 -23.50 29.79
CA VAL A 29 -3.69 -24.57 30.13
C VAL A 29 -2.97 -24.25 31.44
N GLY A 30 -2.59 -22.99 31.66
CA GLY A 30 -1.98 -22.52 32.91
C GLY A 30 -2.94 -22.68 34.10
N GLU A 31 -4.23 -22.37 33.93
CA GLU A 31 -5.25 -22.58 34.95
C GLU A 31 -5.44 -24.07 35.28
N ALA A 32 -5.52 -24.93 34.25
CA ALA A 32 -5.62 -26.37 34.42
C ALA A 32 -4.39 -26.93 35.17
N LEU A 33 -3.19 -26.48 34.82
CA LEU A 33 -1.95 -26.85 35.49
C LEU A 33 -1.93 -26.40 36.96
N GLY A 34 -2.38 -25.17 37.23
CA GLY A 34 -2.53 -24.63 38.59
C GLY A 34 -3.48 -25.47 39.43
N THR A 35 -4.61 -25.87 38.85
CA THR A 35 -5.60 -26.75 39.50
C THR A 35 -5.01 -28.11 39.83
N ILE A 36 -4.29 -28.75 38.89
CA ILE A 36 -3.63 -30.04 39.11
C ILE A 36 -2.59 -29.96 40.22
N ARG A 37 -1.75 -28.93 40.22
CA ARG A 37 -0.75 -28.71 41.28
C ARG A 37 -1.40 -28.45 42.64
N GLY A 38 -2.52 -27.73 42.67
CA GLY A 38 -3.33 -27.51 43.87
C GLY A 38 -3.87 -28.81 44.46
N MET A 39 -4.50 -29.65 43.63
CA MET A 39 -5.03 -30.97 44.04
C MET A 39 -3.93 -31.88 44.59
N ALA A 40 -2.74 -31.89 43.97
CA ALA A 40 -1.61 -32.68 44.46
C ALA A 40 -1.08 -32.21 45.83
N GLY A 41 -1.27 -30.93 46.17
CA GLY A 41 -0.88 -30.35 47.45
C GLY A 41 -1.90 -30.51 48.58
N GLU A 42 -3.13 -30.94 48.30
CA GLU A 42 -4.18 -31.09 49.31
C GLU A 42 -3.91 -32.28 50.26
N ARG A 43 -4.11 -32.04 51.56
CA ARG A 43 -3.91 -33.01 52.64
C ARG A 43 -4.75 -34.29 52.48
N ALA A 44 -5.88 -34.22 51.77
CA ALA A 44 -6.73 -35.36 51.43
C ALA A 44 -6.08 -36.33 50.43
N MET A 45 -5.22 -35.85 49.52
CA MET A 45 -4.46 -36.69 48.58
C MET A 45 -3.31 -37.42 49.30
N LEU A 46 -2.73 -36.80 50.33
CA LEU A 46 -1.71 -37.42 51.20
C LEU A 46 -2.30 -38.53 52.09
N ASP A 47 -3.56 -38.38 52.51
CA ASP A 47 -4.31 -39.41 53.25
C ASP A 47 -4.86 -40.52 52.33
N TRP A 48 -4.86 -40.29 51.00
CA TRP A 48 -5.33 -41.26 50.01
C TRP A 48 -4.27 -42.34 49.74
N ALA A 49 -4.26 -43.37 50.60
CA ALA A 49 -3.31 -44.49 50.52
C ALA A 49 -3.91 -45.74 49.84
N GLY A 50 -3.17 -46.31 48.87
CA GLY A 50 -3.48 -47.62 48.27
C GLY A 50 -2.94 -47.81 46.84
N LEU A 51 -2.97 -49.05 46.32
CA LEU A 51 -2.50 -49.40 44.96
C LEU A 51 -3.17 -48.57 43.85
N SER A 52 -4.42 -48.15 44.06
CA SER A 52 -5.16 -47.29 43.13
C SER A 52 -4.58 -45.87 43.04
N ALA A 53 -4.05 -45.33 44.15
CA ALA A 53 -3.42 -44.01 44.18
C ALA A 53 -2.03 -44.03 43.50
N ASP A 54 -1.30 -45.14 43.61
CA ASP A 54 -0.04 -45.32 42.88
C ASP A 54 -0.26 -45.47 41.37
N ALA A 55 -1.27 -46.24 40.96
CA ALA A 55 -1.64 -46.36 39.55
C ALA A 55 -2.07 -45.02 38.94
N PHE A 56 -2.91 -44.26 39.65
CA PHE A 56 -3.32 -42.92 39.23
C PHE A 56 -2.14 -41.96 39.10
N ARG A 57 -1.24 -41.91 40.10
CA ARG A 57 -0.03 -41.06 40.03
C ARG A 57 0.85 -41.41 38.84
N ARG A 58 1.01 -42.69 38.52
CA ARG A 58 1.83 -43.14 37.40
C ARG A 58 1.27 -42.72 36.04
N GLU A 59 -0.06 -42.74 35.90
CA GLU A 59 -0.73 -42.30 34.68
C GLU A 59 -0.71 -40.76 34.54
N PHE A 60 -0.74 -40.05 35.66
CA PHE A 60 -0.79 -38.58 35.69
C PHE A 60 0.57 -37.89 35.77
N ASP A 61 1.67 -38.62 35.93
CA ASP A 61 3.01 -38.04 36.19
C ASP A 61 3.49 -37.14 35.04
N ASP A 62 3.17 -37.52 33.79
CA ASP A 62 3.58 -36.78 32.60
C ASP A 62 2.65 -35.60 32.25
N VAL A 63 1.43 -35.58 32.79
CA VAL A 63 0.41 -34.58 32.43
C VAL A 63 0.87 -33.16 32.79
N PRO A 64 1.36 -32.85 34.00
CA PRO A 64 1.87 -31.52 34.33
C PRO A 64 3.01 -31.07 33.41
N GLY A 65 3.91 -31.98 33.05
CA GLY A 65 5.02 -31.69 32.16
C GLY A 65 4.56 -31.37 30.74
N ASN A 66 3.56 -32.11 30.23
CA ASN A 66 3.00 -31.86 28.90
C ASN A 66 2.17 -30.56 28.85
N LEU A 67 1.40 -30.24 29.91
CA LEU A 67 0.69 -28.97 30.01
C LEU A 67 1.65 -27.77 30.10
N THR A 68 2.76 -27.91 30.85
CA THR A 68 3.80 -26.86 30.89
C THR A 68 4.36 -26.58 29.50
N LYS A 69 4.70 -27.62 28.73
CA LYS A 69 5.18 -27.46 27.35
C LYS A 69 4.14 -26.80 26.45
N LEU A 70 2.87 -27.14 26.63
CA LEU A 70 1.76 -26.59 25.86
C LEU A 70 1.60 -25.09 26.14
N GLU A 71 1.49 -24.71 27.42
CA GLU A 71 1.46 -23.32 27.90
C GLU A 71 2.64 -22.52 27.31
N ASP A 72 3.87 -23.01 27.49
CA ASP A 72 5.09 -22.34 27.00
C ASP A 72 5.05 -22.12 25.48
N SER A 73 4.70 -23.15 24.71
CA SER A 73 4.73 -23.08 23.25
C SER A 73 3.65 -22.16 22.67
N TYR A 74 2.44 -22.20 23.23
CA TYR A 74 1.33 -21.37 22.78
C TYR A 74 1.49 -19.92 23.23
N SER A 75 1.95 -19.68 24.46
CA SER A 75 2.27 -18.33 24.93
C SER A 75 3.37 -17.69 24.07
N LEU A 76 4.42 -18.44 23.73
CA LEU A 76 5.49 -17.95 22.85
C LEU A 76 4.94 -17.58 21.46
N CYS A 77 4.06 -18.41 20.91
CA CYS A 77 3.44 -18.17 19.61
C CYS A 77 2.54 -16.91 19.65
N ALA A 78 1.67 -16.81 20.65
CA ALA A 78 0.80 -15.66 20.85
C ALA A 78 1.60 -14.35 20.96
N GLN A 79 2.66 -14.34 21.78
CA GLN A 79 3.56 -13.18 21.92
C GLN A 79 4.21 -12.80 20.59
N ALA A 80 4.68 -13.77 19.81
CA ALA A 80 5.27 -13.52 18.51
C ALA A 80 4.26 -12.89 17.53
N LEU A 81 3.02 -13.38 17.51
CA LEU A 81 1.97 -12.83 16.65
C LEU A 81 1.50 -11.45 17.12
N HIS A 82 1.37 -11.22 18.43
CA HIS A 82 1.10 -9.89 19.00
C HIS A 82 2.17 -8.86 18.64
N ALA A 83 3.44 -9.27 18.58
CA ALA A 83 4.52 -8.41 18.13
C ALA A 83 4.52 -8.19 16.60
N TYR A 84 3.96 -9.13 15.84
CA TYR A 84 3.99 -9.12 14.38
C TYR A 84 2.85 -8.30 13.76
N TRP A 85 1.60 -8.51 14.17
CA TRP A 85 0.44 -7.88 13.50
C TRP A 85 0.51 -6.34 13.40
N PRO A 86 1.02 -5.57 14.39
CA PRO A 86 1.10 -4.11 14.26
C PRO A 86 2.09 -3.68 13.18
N ARG A 87 3.15 -4.48 12.98
CA ARG A 87 4.17 -4.23 11.94
C ARG A 87 3.59 -4.49 10.56
N LEU A 88 2.78 -5.55 10.41
CA LEU A 88 2.05 -5.83 9.18
C LEU A 88 1.09 -4.69 8.84
N GLN A 89 0.25 -4.25 9.79
CA GLN A 89 -0.68 -3.14 9.61
C GLN A 89 0.03 -1.84 9.20
N THR A 90 1.17 -1.55 9.84
CA THR A 90 1.97 -0.35 9.51
C THR A 90 2.54 -0.45 8.09
N ALA A 91 3.05 -1.62 7.69
CA ALA A 91 3.57 -1.85 6.35
C ALA A 91 2.50 -1.68 5.27
N GLN A 92 1.32 -2.29 5.48
CA GLN A 92 0.16 -2.14 4.60
C GLN A 92 -0.23 -0.67 4.43
N GLY A 93 -0.42 0.05 5.54
CA GLY A 93 -0.76 1.47 5.46
C GLY A 93 0.31 2.34 4.78
N MET A 94 1.60 1.97 4.85
CA MET A 94 2.65 2.66 4.09
C MET A 94 2.56 2.37 2.60
N ALA A 95 2.26 1.12 2.23
CA ALA A 95 2.10 0.70 0.84
C ALA A 95 0.89 1.39 0.18
N ASP A 96 -0.26 1.45 0.85
CA ASP A 96 -1.46 2.15 0.36
C ASP A 96 -1.17 3.62 0.08
N ARG A 97 -0.56 4.32 1.04
CA ARG A 97 -0.14 5.72 0.86
C ARG A 97 0.89 5.91 -0.24
N ALA A 98 1.73 4.91 -0.51
CA ALA A 98 2.67 4.96 -1.62
C ALA A 98 1.95 4.77 -2.96
N LEU A 99 0.96 3.87 -3.03
CA LEU A 99 0.14 3.63 -4.20
C LEU A 99 -0.68 4.88 -4.56
N ASP A 100 -1.35 5.49 -3.60
CA ASP A 100 -2.11 6.74 -3.80
C ASP A 100 -1.21 7.86 -4.36
N ARG A 101 0.00 8.00 -3.80
CA ARG A 101 0.99 8.97 -4.28
C ARG A 101 1.46 8.66 -5.70
N ALA A 102 1.64 7.38 -6.04
CA ALA A 102 2.05 6.97 -7.38
C ALA A 102 0.95 7.26 -8.42
N ILE A 103 -0.31 6.98 -8.08
CA ILE A 103 -1.47 7.27 -8.95
C ILE A 103 -1.57 8.77 -9.22
N ASN A 104 -1.48 9.59 -8.18
CA ASN A 104 -1.51 11.06 -8.33
C ASN A 104 -0.34 11.56 -9.18
N ALA A 105 0.88 11.09 -8.91
CA ALA A 105 2.05 11.47 -9.69
C ALA A 105 1.94 11.06 -11.17
N GLN A 106 1.31 9.93 -11.47
CA GLN A 106 1.06 9.48 -12.84
C GLN A 106 0.05 10.40 -13.56
N ALA A 107 -1.00 10.83 -12.86
CA ALA A 107 -1.96 11.80 -13.39
C ALA A 107 -1.30 13.17 -13.65
N ASP A 108 -0.49 13.65 -12.72
CA ASP A 108 0.28 14.89 -12.85
C ASP A 108 1.24 14.84 -14.04
N LEU A 109 1.94 13.71 -14.22
CA LEU A 109 2.84 13.50 -15.35
C LEU A 109 2.09 13.52 -16.68
N ALA A 110 0.93 12.86 -16.78
CA ALA A 110 0.11 12.88 -17.99
C ALA A 110 -0.38 14.30 -18.32
N SER A 111 -0.79 15.08 -17.31
CA SER A 111 -1.18 16.48 -17.49
C SER A 111 -0.02 17.34 -17.99
N ALA A 112 1.16 17.21 -17.37
CA ALA A 112 2.36 17.92 -17.77
C ALA A 112 2.80 17.58 -19.21
N GLN A 113 2.70 16.32 -19.61
CA GLN A 113 2.99 15.87 -20.98
C GLN A 113 2.01 16.49 -22.00
N SER A 114 0.72 16.56 -21.68
CA SER A 114 -0.28 17.21 -22.53
C SER A 114 -0.01 18.71 -22.68
N ALA A 115 0.31 19.39 -21.57
CA ALA A 115 0.66 20.81 -21.58
C ALA A 115 1.93 21.08 -22.40
N LEU A 116 2.95 20.22 -22.26
CA LEU A 116 4.17 20.29 -23.08
C LEU A 116 3.87 20.12 -24.56
N GLY A 117 3.04 19.13 -24.93
CA GLY A 117 2.59 18.92 -26.32
C GLY A 117 1.90 20.16 -26.90
N GLY A 118 0.96 20.74 -26.15
CA GLY A 118 0.29 21.98 -26.55
C GLY A 118 1.25 23.17 -26.72
N ALA A 119 2.25 23.28 -25.85
CA ALA A 119 3.28 24.31 -25.97
C ALA A 119 4.18 24.10 -27.20
N THR A 120 4.59 22.86 -27.50
CA THR A 120 5.36 22.54 -28.71
C THR A 120 4.57 22.83 -29.98
N ASP A 121 3.27 22.50 -30.02
CA ASP A 121 2.41 22.79 -31.17
C ASP A 121 2.21 24.29 -31.38
N TRP A 122 2.11 25.05 -30.28
CA TRP A 122 2.05 26.51 -30.35
C TRP A 122 3.34 27.12 -30.88
N LEU A 123 4.50 26.65 -30.40
CA LEU A 123 5.81 27.08 -30.87
C LEU A 123 6.00 26.78 -32.37
N GLY A 124 5.62 25.59 -32.83
CA GLY A 124 5.66 25.23 -34.25
C GLY A 124 4.81 26.18 -35.10
N ARG A 125 3.56 26.42 -34.70
CA ARG A 125 2.68 27.37 -35.40
C ARG A 125 3.20 28.81 -35.38
N ALA A 126 3.88 29.23 -34.30
CA ALA A 126 4.48 30.55 -34.22
C ALA A 126 5.66 30.69 -35.18
N ALA A 127 6.54 29.69 -35.24
CA ALA A 127 7.68 29.63 -36.16
C ALA A 127 7.21 29.60 -37.62
N ASP A 128 6.18 28.82 -37.95
CA ASP A 128 5.60 28.78 -39.31
C ASP A 128 5.07 30.16 -39.72
N ARG A 129 4.35 30.86 -38.84
CA ARG A 129 3.86 32.22 -39.10
C ARG A 129 4.98 33.22 -39.28
N GLU A 130 6.04 33.12 -38.47
CA GLU A 130 7.21 33.98 -38.59
C GLU A 130 7.90 33.76 -39.94
N GLY A 131 8.17 32.51 -40.32
CA GLY A 131 8.78 32.15 -41.61
C GLY A 131 7.92 32.56 -42.81
N VAL A 132 6.59 32.46 -42.69
CA VAL A 132 5.66 33.00 -43.69
C VAL A 132 5.76 34.52 -43.80
N GLY A 133 5.73 35.23 -42.68
CA GLY A 133 5.89 36.68 -42.68
C GLY A 133 7.25 37.12 -43.21
N GLU A 134 8.33 36.41 -42.90
CA GLU A 134 9.67 36.72 -43.41
C GLU A 134 9.77 36.49 -44.93
N SER A 135 9.21 35.38 -45.43
CA SER A 135 9.22 35.06 -46.86
C SER A 135 8.50 36.13 -47.70
N VAL A 136 7.40 36.68 -47.18
CA VAL A 136 6.70 37.79 -47.84
C VAL A 136 7.50 39.08 -47.78
N ARG A 137 8.09 39.42 -46.63
CA ARG A 137 8.94 40.63 -46.49
C ARG A 137 10.16 40.63 -47.42
N ARG A 138 10.69 39.45 -47.75
CA ARG A 138 11.83 39.28 -48.67
C ARG A 138 11.42 39.08 -50.13
N GLU A 139 10.13 39.23 -50.45
CA GLU A 139 9.56 39.05 -51.81
C GLU A 139 9.74 37.63 -52.38
N TYR A 140 10.03 36.63 -51.53
CA TYR A 140 10.10 35.23 -51.97
C TYR A 140 8.72 34.60 -52.16
N ARG A 141 7.68 35.18 -51.53
CA ARG A 141 6.27 34.81 -51.70
C ARG A 141 5.39 36.05 -51.77
N PRO A 142 4.36 36.08 -52.64
CA PRO A 142 3.45 37.22 -52.74
C PRO A 142 2.39 37.19 -51.62
N TRP A 143 1.87 38.36 -51.22
CA TRP A 143 0.90 38.49 -50.10
C TRP A 143 -0.40 37.71 -50.32
N ASP A 144 -0.90 37.71 -51.55
CA ASP A 144 -2.10 36.99 -51.98
C ASP A 144 -1.99 35.46 -51.87
N SER A 145 -0.78 34.92 -51.68
CA SER A 145 -0.58 33.49 -51.42
C SER A 145 -0.90 33.07 -49.97
N ILE A 146 -1.13 34.02 -49.06
CA ILE A 146 -1.46 33.73 -47.66
C ILE A 146 -2.97 33.71 -47.47
N THR A 147 -3.47 32.63 -46.87
CA THR A 147 -4.86 32.53 -46.42
C THR A 147 -4.97 32.91 -44.94
N PHE A 148 -5.83 33.89 -44.63
CA PHE A 148 -6.12 34.31 -43.26
C PHE A 148 -7.44 33.73 -42.79
N TYR A 149 -7.49 33.35 -41.51
CA TYR A 149 -8.68 32.81 -40.86
C TYR A 149 -8.93 33.54 -39.54
N GLU A 150 -10.19 33.88 -39.27
CA GLU A 150 -10.66 34.42 -37.99
C GLU A 150 -11.90 33.61 -37.56
N ASN A 151 -11.89 33.10 -36.32
CA ASN A 151 -12.95 32.22 -35.80
C ASN A 151 -13.32 31.04 -36.73
N GLY A 152 -12.35 30.52 -37.48
CA GLY A 152 -12.53 29.41 -38.42
C GLY A 152 -13.11 29.79 -39.79
N GLN A 153 -13.44 31.06 -40.03
CA GLN A 153 -13.86 31.56 -41.35
C GLN A 153 -12.70 32.24 -42.06
N GLN A 154 -12.60 32.03 -43.38
CA GLN A 154 -11.60 32.72 -44.20
C GLN A 154 -11.92 34.22 -44.23
N VAL A 155 -10.91 35.04 -43.97
CA VAL A 155 -11.02 36.50 -44.01
C VAL A 155 -10.04 37.08 -45.03
N SER A 156 -10.44 38.18 -45.67
CA SER A 156 -9.56 38.94 -46.56
C SER A 156 -8.83 40.01 -45.75
N VAL A 157 -7.51 39.95 -45.73
CA VAL A 157 -6.66 40.96 -45.08
C VAL A 157 -5.87 41.69 -46.17
N PRO A 158 -6.03 43.02 -46.32
CA PRO A 158 -5.27 43.78 -47.31
C PRO A 158 -3.79 43.84 -46.95
N GLU A 159 -2.92 43.91 -47.97
CA GLU A 159 -1.48 44.02 -47.76
C GLU A 159 -1.13 45.29 -46.98
N PRO A 160 -0.32 45.21 -45.92
CA PRO A 160 0.04 46.37 -45.13
C PRO A 160 0.92 47.33 -45.94
N THR A 161 0.61 48.62 -45.90
CA THR A 161 1.37 49.66 -46.60
C THR A 161 2.78 49.84 -46.06
N SER A 162 3.08 49.29 -44.86
CA SER A 162 4.42 49.21 -44.29
C SER A 162 4.51 48.06 -43.28
N TRP A 163 5.66 47.41 -43.18
CA TRP A 163 5.87 46.32 -42.24
C TRP A 163 6.33 46.82 -40.86
N PRO A 164 5.73 46.34 -39.75
CA PRO A 164 6.23 46.65 -38.42
C PRO A 164 7.66 46.11 -38.27
N ARG A 165 8.59 46.98 -37.83
CA ARG A 165 9.98 46.57 -37.53
C ARG A 165 9.98 45.64 -36.32
N PRO A 166 10.80 44.57 -36.30
CA PRO A 166 10.91 43.71 -35.13
C PRO A 166 11.34 44.55 -33.92
N ARG A 167 10.69 44.32 -32.78
CA ARG A 167 11.12 44.94 -31.51
C ARG A 167 12.44 44.29 -31.09
N SER A 168 13.47 45.12 -30.95
CA SER A 168 14.81 44.77 -30.43
C SER A 168 14.78 44.43 -28.95
#